data_AF-A0A3C1MYX9-F1
#
_entry.id   AF-A0A3C1MYX9-F1
#
_cell.length_a   1.000
_cell.length_b   1.000
_cell.length_c   1.000
_cell.angle_alpha   90.00
_cell.angle_beta   90.00
_cell.angle_gamma   90.00
#
_symmetry.space_group_name_H-M   'P 1'
#
loop_
_entity.id
_entity.type
_entity.pdbx_description
1 polymer ?
#
loop_
_entity_poly.entity_id
_entity_poly.type
_entity_poly.pdbx_seq_one_letter_code
_entity_poly.pdbx_strand_id
1 'polypeptide(L)'
;MDTQTLQRVKTYDGVLRSLHMVIGLAILVLILTGSVVDYFAHGVARDAIWQLHIYAGYSLILGFLARIVWGLVGPRHARWSDMWHPKAWMAGLRQRKLHAAPRIGHHALASAAYLAVYGVLLMMAVTGLTLAAVAQSTGPLFAWLGDAAWLEDIVKQPHELGYYFLIGFTLLHIFMLIWHEIRERLPLAQSMVSGYQYLPVQRDEK
;
A
#
# COMPACT_ATOMS: atom_id res chain seq x y z
N MET A 1 9.17 -12.10 34.31
CA MET A 1 9.14 -11.84 32.86
C MET A 1 8.67 -13.11 32.19
N ASP A 2 7.52 -13.08 31.53
CA ASP A 2 6.97 -14.25 30.82
C ASP A 2 7.76 -14.46 29.53
N THR A 3 8.53 -15.56 29.43
CA THR A 3 9.33 -15.90 28.27
C THR A 3 8.45 -16.64 27.25
N GLN A 4 7.95 -15.91 26.24
CA GLN A 4 7.27 -16.54 25.11
C GLN A 4 8.28 -17.24 24.19
N THR A 5 8.08 -18.52 23.92
CA THR A 5 8.84 -19.25 22.89
C THR A 5 8.25 -18.93 21.52
N LEU A 6 9.05 -18.33 20.64
CA LEU A 6 8.62 -17.96 19.28
C LEU A 6 9.19 -18.92 18.23
N GLN A 7 8.35 -19.38 17.31
CA GLN A 7 8.75 -20.09 16.11
C GLN A 7 9.08 -19.09 15.00
N ARG A 8 10.24 -19.26 14.36
CA ARG A 8 10.66 -18.48 13.19
C ARG A 8 10.26 -19.18 11.90
N VAL A 9 9.46 -18.52 11.06
CA VAL A 9 8.99 -19.06 9.77
C VAL A 9 9.32 -18.11 8.63
N LYS A 10 9.99 -18.60 7.58
CA LYS A 10 10.24 -17.82 6.36
C LYS A 10 8.92 -17.64 5.61
N THR A 11 8.40 -16.42 5.60
CA THR A 11 7.04 -16.13 5.13
C THR A 11 7.04 -15.25 3.88
N TYR A 12 7.82 -14.16 3.89
CA TYR A 12 7.86 -13.21 2.78
C TYR A 12 9.14 -13.37 1.96
N ASP A 13 8.98 -13.46 0.64
CA ASP A 13 10.11 -13.57 -0.29
C ASP A 13 10.80 -12.20 -0.51
N GLY A 14 11.98 -12.21 -1.15
CA GLY A 14 12.74 -10.98 -1.40
C GLY A 14 12.05 -9.99 -2.34
N VAL A 15 11.39 -10.49 -3.39
CA VAL A 15 10.73 -9.68 -4.42
C VAL A 15 9.49 -9.01 -3.83
N LEU A 16 8.67 -9.74 -3.08
CA LEU A 16 7.51 -9.18 -2.40
C LEU A 16 7.91 -8.03 -1.45
N ARG A 17 8.99 -8.22 -0.69
CA ARG A 17 9.51 -7.19 0.22
C ARG A 17 10.03 -5.96 -0.53
N SER A 18 10.82 -6.15 -1.57
CA SER A 18 11.33 -5.02 -2.36
C SER A 18 10.19 -4.24 -3.01
N LEU A 19 9.19 -4.93 -3.56
CA LEU A 19 8.02 -4.30 -4.15
C LEU A 19 7.22 -3.52 -3.11
N HIS A 20 7.02 -4.08 -1.91
CA HIS A 20 6.38 -3.36 -0.81
C HIS A 20 7.14 -2.08 -0.44
N MET A 21 8.47 -2.14 -0.30
CA MET A 21 9.29 -0.98 0.06
C MET A 21 9.26 0.09 -1.03
N VAL A 22 9.37 -0.29 -2.30
CA VAL A 22 9.29 0.64 -3.43
C VAL A 22 7.93 1.33 -3.49
N ILE A 23 6.84 0.57 -3.35
CA ILE A 23 5.48 1.12 -3.33
C ILE A 23 5.29 2.06 -2.14
N GLY A 24 5.69 1.65 -0.94
CA GLY A 24 5.56 2.46 0.27
C GLY A 24 6.37 3.75 0.20
N LEU A 25 7.60 3.69 -0.31
CA LEU A 25 8.45 4.87 -0.51
C LEU A 25 7.87 5.81 -1.57
N ALA A 26 7.39 5.27 -2.69
CA ALA A 26 6.77 6.07 -3.74
C ALA A 26 5.51 6.78 -3.24
N ILE A 27 4.67 6.10 -2.44
CA ILE A 27 3.49 6.72 -1.79
C ILE A 27 3.93 7.86 -0.87
N LEU A 28 4.97 7.69 -0.05
CA LEU A 28 5.47 8.76 0.81
C LEU A 28 5.96 9.97 0.00
N VAL A 29 6.73 9.74 -1.06
CA VAL A 29 7.21 10.83 -1.93
C VAL A 29 6.05 11.54 -2.61
N LEU A 30 5.05 10.81 -3.11
CA LEU A 30 3.84 11.38 -3.73
C LEU A 30 3.02 12.21 -2.75
N ILE A 31 2.84 11.72 -1.52
CA ILE A 31 2.16 12.47 -0.47
C ILE A 31 2.91 13.76 -0.18
N LEU A 32 4.23 13.68 0.08
CA LEU A 32 5.04 14.85 0.41
C LEU A 32 5.06 15.88 -0.71
N THR A 33 5.30 15.45 -1.95
CA THR A 33 5.31 16.36 -3.11
C THR A 33 3.94 17.01 -3.33
N GLY A 34 2.85 16.25 -3.19
CA GLY A 34 1.48 16.76 -3.29
C GLY A 34 1.14 17.76 -2.18
N SER A 35 1.59 17.53 -0.93
CA SER A 35 1.37 18.47 0.16
C SER A 35 2.23 19.74 0.05
N VAL A 36 3.43 19.62 -0.50
CA VAL A 36 4.43 20.69 -0.49
C VAL A 36 4.28 21.64 -1.67
N VAL A 37 3.79 21.16 -2.81
CA VAL A 37 3.71 21.97 -4.05
C VAL A 37 2.86 23.23 -3.89
N ASP A 38 1.85 23.20 -3.02
CA ASP A 38 0.96 24.33 -2.74
C ASP A 38 1.66 25.50 -2.02
N TYR A 39 2.80 25.26 -1.37
CA TYR A 39 3.60 26.34 -0.76
C TYR A 39 4.39 27.15 -1.80
N PHE A 40 4.50 26.67 -3.04
CA PHE A 40 5.26 27.33 -4.10
C PHE A 40 4.31 27.82 -5.19
N ALA A 41 4.13 29.14 -5.29
CA ALA A 41 3.20 29.70 -6.27
C ALA A 41 3.68 29.48 -7.72
N HIS A 42 4.95 29.79 -8.03
CA HIS A 42 5.55 29.69 -9.36
C HIS A 42 7.08 29.48 -9.27
N GLY A 43 7.70 29.00 -10.35
CA GLY A 43 9.16 28.97 -10.53
C GLY A 43 9.78 27.58 -10.46
N VAL A 44 11.11 27.54 -10.62
CA VAL A 44 11.91 26.31 -10.80
C VAL A 44 11.66 25.27 -9.70
N ALA A 45 11.47 25.71 -8.45
CA ALA A 45 11.17 24.82 -7.34
C ALA A 45 9.83 24.09 -7.50
N ARG A 46 8.78 24.81 -7.92
CA ARG A 46 7.45 24.23 -8.18
C ARG A 46 7.52 23.19 -9.30
N ASP A 47 8.20 23.54 -10.39
CA ASP A 47 8.33 22.66 -11.55
C ASP A 47 9.11 21.39 -11.20
N ALA A 48 10.18 21.52 -10.41
CA ALA A 48 10.96 20.39 -9.93
C ALA A 48 10.14 19.46 -9.00
N ILE A 49 9.29 20.03 -8.12
CA ILE A 49 8.39 19.26 -7.26
C ILE A 49 7.37 18.48 -8.10
N TRP A 50 6.78 19.12 -9.12
CA TRP A 50 5.84 18.44 -10.02
C TRP A 50 6.51 17.34 -10.84
N GLN A 51 7.70 17.57 -11.37
CA GLN A 51 8.46 16.53 -12.06
C GLN A 51 8.76 15.34 -11.14
N LEU A 52 9.18 15.62 -9.90
CA LEU A 52 9.40 14.58 -8.90
C LEU A 52 8.11 13.80 -8.60
N HIS A 53 6.97 14.50 -8.44
CA HIS A 53 5.68 13.88 -8.23
C HIS A 53 5.31 12.93 -9.38
N ILE A 54 5.46 13.38 -10.63
CA ILE A 54 5.15 12.58 -11.83
C ILE A 54 6.06 11.35 -11.93
N TYR A 55 7.38 11.51 -11.72
CA TYR A 55 8.31 10.37 -11.77
C TYR A 55 8.13 9.39 -10.60
N ALA A 56 7.79 9.88 -9.40
CA ALA A 56 7.38 9.03 -8.30
C ALA A 56 6.09 8.28 -8.63
N GLY A 57 5.15 8.93 -9.34
CA GLY A 57 3.93 8.33 -9.88
C GLY A 57 4.24 7.18 -10.84
N TYR A 58 5.14 7.37 -11.80
CA TYR A 58 5.57 6.28 -12.69
C TYR A 58 6.24 5.13 -11.94
N SER A 59 7.07 5.44 -10.94
CA SER A 59 7.70 4.43 -10.09
C SER A 59 6.66 3.62 -9.31
N LEU A 60 5.63 4.29 -8.76
CA LEU A 60 4.50 3.65 -8.08
C LEU A 60 3.73 2.73 -9.04
N ILE A 61 3.41 3.20 -10.24
CA ILE A 61 2.66 2.43 -11.25
C ILE A 61 3.44 1.17 -11.64
N LEU A 62 4.73 1.31 -11.96
CA LEU A 62 5.57 0.17 -12.33
C LEU A 62 5.71 -0.83 -11.18
N GLY A 63 5.96 -0.34 -9.96
CA GLY A 63 6.03 -1.19 -8.77
C GLY A 63 4.70 -1.90 -8.47
N PHE A 64 3.58 -1.20 -8.64
CA PHE A 64 2.25 -1.75 -8.43
C PHE A 64 1.88 -2.79 -9.49
N LEU A 65 2.16 -2.55 -10.76
CA LEU A 65 1.99 -3.53 -11.83
C LEU A 65 2.84 -4.78 -11.59
N ALA A 66 4.11 -4.60 -11.22
CA ALA A 66 4.98 -5.71 -10.84
C ALA A 66 4.41 -6.49 -9.65
N ARG A 67 3.83 -5.80 -8.65
CA ARG A 67 3.16 -6.44 -7.52
C ARG A 67 1.91 -7.22 -7.92
N ILE A 68 1.13 -6.70 -8.87
CA ILE A 68 -0.04 -7.39 -9.41
C ILE A 68 0.37 -8.70 -10.08
N VAL A 69 1.38 -8.63 -10.97
CA VAL A 69 1.94 -9.81 -11.64
C VAL A 69 2.51 -10.79 -10.62
N TRP A 70 3.28 -10.32 -9.64
CA TRP A 70 3.83 -11.16 -8.57
C TRP A 70 2.76 -11.82 -7.71
N GLY A 71 1.58 -11.19 -7.57
CA GLY A 71 0.45 -11.83 -6.91
C GLY A 71 -0.18 -12.98 -7.69
N LEU A 72 0.08 -13.09 -8.99
CA LEU A 72 -0.40 -14.19 -9.81
C LEU A 72 0.61 -15.33 -9.87
N VAL A 73 1.89 -15.01 -10.11
CA VAL A 73 2.94 -16.01 -10.35
C VAL A 73 3.83 -16.31 -9.14
N GLY A 74 3.78 -15.45 -8.11
CA GLY A 74 4.67 -15.52 -6.96
C GLY A 74 4.42 -16.70 -6.01
N PRO A 75 5.25 -16.82 -4.95
CA PRO A 75 5.12 -17.86 -3.93
C PRO A 75 3.81 -17.74 -3.15
N ARG A 76 3.44 -18.79 -2.40
CA ARG A 76 2.13 -18.92 -1.73
C ARG A 76 1.66 -17.64 -1.03
N HIS A 77 2.50 -17.01 -0.22
CA HIS A 77 2.16 -15.81 0.57
C HIS A 77 2.18 -14.49 -0.23
N ALA A 78 2.71 -14.49 -1.45
CA ALA A 78 2.59 -13.35 -2.35
C ALA A 78 1.26 -13.36 -3.11
N ARG A 79 0.61 -14.54 -3.22
CA ARG A 79 -0.55 -14.75 -4.08
C ARG A 79 -1.81 -14.10 -3.56
N TRP A 80 -2.63 -13.59 -4.49
CA TRP A 80 -3.97 -13.05 -4.23
C TRP A 80 -4.88 -14.01 -3.46
N SER A 81 -4.75 -15.32 -3.72
CA SER A 81 -5.52 -16.36 -3.03
C SER A 81 -5.24 -16.40 -1.53
N ASP A 82 -4.03 -16.05 -1.09
CA ASP A 82 -3.66 -15.99 0.33
C ASP A 82 -4.16 -14.71 1.01
N MET A 83 -4.67 -13.75 0.23
CA MET A 83 -5.32 -12.53 0.72
C MET A 83 -6.84 -12.62 0.70
N TRP A 84 -7.43 -13.71 0.17
CA TRP A 84 -8.87 -13.82 -0.03
C TRP A 84 -9.55 -14.61 1.10
N HIS A 85 -10.14 -13.91 2.06
CA HIS A 85 -10.71 -14.50 3.28
C HIS A 85 -12.16 -14.05 3.59
N PRO A 86 -13.12 -14.28 2.68
CA PRO A 86 -14.49 -13.75 2.81
C PRO A 86 -15.22 -14.23 4.06
N LYS A 87 -15.01 -15.49 4.47
CA LYS A 87 -15.61 -16.03 5.70
C LYS A 87 -15.10 -15.30 6.95
N ALA A 88 -13.81 -14.99 6.99
CA ALA A 88 -13.20 -14.27 8.12
C ALA A 88 -13.62 -12.80 8.14
N TRP A 89 -13.73 -12.16 6.97
CA TRP A 89 -14.23 -10.78 6.85
C TRP A 89 -15.67 -10.68 7.38
N MET A 90 -16.55 -11.56 6.92
CA MET A 90 -17.95 -11.60 7.35
C MET A 90 -18.08 -11.92 8.86
N ALA A 91 -17.25 -12.82 9.38
CA ALA A 91 -17.22 -13.14 10.81
C ALA A 91 -16.76 -11.93 11.65
N GLY A 92 -15.71 -11.21 11.25
CA GLY A 92 -15.26 -10.01 11.96
C GLY A 92 -16.30 -8.89 11.95
N LEU A 93 -16.98 -8.69 10.82
CA LEU A 93 -18.11 -7.76 10.68
C LEU A 93 -19.27 -8.11 11.62
N ARG A 94 -19.68 -9.38 11.64
CA ARG A 94 -20.83 -9.85 12.46
C ARG A 94 -20.51 -9.89 13.94
N GLN A 95 -19.30 -10.29 14.32
CA GLN A 95 -18.93 -10.48 15.72
C GLN A 95 -18.37 -9.21 16.37
N ARG A 96 -18.14 -8.13 15.59
CA ARG A 96 -17.44 -6.90 16.01
C ARG A 96 -16.10 -7.16 16.72
N LYS A 97 -15.52 -8.34 16.51
CA LYS A 97 -14.22 -8.73 17.06
C LYS A 97 -13.19 -8.50 15.97
N LEU A 98 -12.35 -7.49 16.19
CA LEU A 98 -11.18 -7.22 15.35
C LEU A 98 -9.99 -8.15 15.67
N HIS A 99 -10.14 -9.02 16.67
CA HIS A 99 -9.14 -10.03 17.02
C HIS A 99 -9.35 -11.29 16.20
N ALA A 100 -8.46 -11.53 15.25
CA ALA A 100 -8.22 -12.89 14.74
C ALA A 100 -6.93 -13.41 15.36
N ALA A 101 -6.84 -14.73 15.58
CA ALA A 101 -5.61 -15.34 16.06
C ALA A 101 -4.45 -15.02 15.10
N PRO A 102 -3.23 -14.76 15.60
CA PRO A 102 -2.05 -14.55 14.76
C PRO A 102 -1.91 -15.70 13.75
N ARG A 103 -1.76 -15.35 12.47
CA ARG A 103 -1.65 -16.32 11.37
C ARG A 103 -0.36 -16.07 10.59
N ILE A 104 0.22 -17.14 10.07
CA ILE A 104 1.32 -17.06 9.10
C ILE A 104 0.82 -16.38 7.83
N GLY A 105 1.53 -15.35 7.38
CA GLY A 105 1.15 -14.53 6.23
C GLY A 105 0.26 -13.36 6.62
N HIS A 106 -0.68 -13.02 5.74
CA HIS A 106 -1.53 -11.84 5.94
C HIS A 106 -2.61 -12.06 7.00
N HIS A 107 -2.78 -11.07 7.88
CA HIS A 107 -3.87 -11.06 8.83
C HIS A 107 -5.22 -11.01 8.09
N ALA A 108 -6.13 -11.93 8.42
CA ALA A 108 -7.33 -12.16 7.61
C ALA A 108 -8.21 -10.91 7.52
N LEU A 109 -8.38 -10.13 8.60
CA LEU A 109 -9.15 -8.88 8.55
C LEU A 109 -8.40 -7.74 7.85
N ALA A 110 -7.06 -7.72 7.95
CA ALA A 110 -6.26 -6.68 7.30
C ALA A 110 -6.20 -6.87 5.78
N SER A 111 -6.32 -8.12 5.30
CA SER A 111 -6.32 -8.43 3.86
C SER A 111 -7.41 -7.68 3.07
N ALA A 112 -8.59 -7.45 3.65
CA ALA A 112 -9.65 -6.66 3.01
C ALA A 112 -9.22 -5.19 2.81
N ALA A 113 -8.55 -4.60 3.82
CA ALA A 113 -8.03 -3.24 3.71
C ALA A 113 -6.92 -3.14 2.64
N TYR A 114 -6.06 -4.15 2.52
CA TYR A 114 -5.04 -4.19 1.47
C TYR A 114 -5.65 -4.28 0.07
N LEU A 115 -6.71 -5.07 -0.12
CA LEU A 115 -7.44 -5.14 -1.39
C LEU A 115 -8.11 -3.80 -1.73
N ALA A 116 -8.68 -3.11 -0.74
CA ALA A 116 -9.24 -1.77 -0.94
C ALA A 116 -8.18 -0.76 -1.37
N VAL A 117 -7.00 -0.77 -0.72
CA VAL A 117 -5.86 0.07 -1.11
C VAL A 117 -5.44 -0.20 -2.54
N TYR A 118 -5.41 -1.45 -3.00
CA TYR A 118 -5.09 -1.75 -4.39
C TYR A 118 -6.11 -1.19 -5.38
N GLY A 119 -7.40 -1.19 -5.04
CA GLY A 119 -8.43 -0.51 -5.82
C GLY A 119 -8.16 1.00 -5.91
N VAL A 120 -7.81 1.63 -4.78
CA VAL A 120 -7.44 3.05 -4.75
C VAL A 120 -6.17 3.31 -5.55
N LEU A 121 -5.13 2.48 -5.43
CA LEU A 121 -3.89 2.63 -6.22
C LEU A 121 -4.15 2.52 -7.73
N LEU A 122 -5.06 1.63 -8.16
CA LEU A 122 -5.45 1.55 -9.56
C LEU A 122 -6.16 2.83 -10.03
N MET A 123 -7.09 3.34 -9.23
CA MET A 123 -7.75 4.62 -9.49
C MET A 123 -6.73 5.78 -9.56
N MET A 124 -5.78 5.82 -8.61
CA MET A 124 -4.71 6.83 -8.57
C MET A 124 -3.79 6.74 -9.78
N ALA A 125 -3.47 5.54 -10.26
CA ALA A 125 -2.67 5.34 -11.46
C ALA A 125 -3.36 5.90 -12.71
N VAL A 126 -4.65 5.58 -12.90
CA VAL A 126 -5.43 6.05 -14.05
C VAL A 126 -5.61 7.56 -14.02
N THR A 127 -6.06 8.09 -12.87
CA THR A 127 -6.30 9.53 -12.70
C THR A 127 -4.99 10.32 -12.79
N GLY A 128 -3.90 9.84 -12.19
CA GLY A 128 -2.58 10.50 -12.22
C GLY A 128 -1.94 10.53 -13.61
N LEU A 129 -2.02 9.43 -14.37
CA LEU A 129 -1.57 9.42 -15.77
C LEU A 129 -2.40 10.37 -16.64
N THR A 130 -3.70 10.48 -16.37
CA THR A 130 -4.59 11.39 -17.07
C THR A 130 -4.23 12.84 -16.75
N LEU A 131 -4.06 13.19 -15.47
CA LEU A 131 -3.65 14.53 -15.04
C LEU A 131 -2.27 14.93 -15.59
N ALA A 132 -1.30 14.00 -15.60
CA ALA A 132 0.00 14.24 -16.21
C ALA A 132 -0.13 14.64 -17.69
N ALA A 133 -1.05 14.00 -18.42
CA ALA A 133 -1.32 14.32 -19.81
C ALA A 133 -2.05 15.66 -19.97
N VAL A 134 -3.22 15.82 -19.34
CA VAL A 134 -4.12 16.95 -19.67
C VAL A 134 -3.77 18.25 -18.95
N ALA A 135 -3.15 18.18 -17.76
CA ALA A 135 -2.80 19.36 -16.97
C ALA A 135 -1.33 19.75 -17.13
N GLN A 136 -0.43 18.76 -17.24
CA GLN A 136 1.02 19.00 -17.32
C GLN A 136 1.61 18.75 -18.72
N SER A 137 0.77 18.44 -19.72
CA SER A 137 1.16 18.19 -21.10
C SER A 137 2.32 17.20 -21.25
N THR A 138 2.33 16.14 -20.41
CA THR A 138 3.42 15.18 -20.33
C THR A 138 2.94 13.74 -20.15
N GLY A 139 3.88 12.79 -20.26
CA GLY A 139 3.61 11.38 -20.05
C GLY A 139 2.99 10.66 -21.24
N PRO A 140 2.78 9.34 -21.08
CA PRO A 140 2.47 8.46 -22.21
C PRO A 140 1.08 8.69 -22.80
N LEU A 141 0.14 9.23 -22.01
CA LEU A 141 -1.24 9.46 -22.46
C LEU A 141 -1.40 10.80 -23.21
N PHE A 142 -0.41 11.70 -23.16
CA PHE A 142 -0.52 13.02 -23.77
C PHE A 142 -0.77 12.95 -25.28
N ALA A 143 -0.12 12.01 -25.98
CA ALA A 143 -0.30 11.82 -27.41
C ALA A 143 -1.74 11.42 -27.83
N TRP A 144 -2.52 10.86 -26.90
CA TRP A 144 -3.90 10.43 -27.15
C TRP A 144 -4.94 11.40 -26.61
N LEU A 145 -4.67 12.02 -25.46
CA LEU A 145 -5.62 12.88 -24.76
C LEU A 145 -5.43 14.37 -25.06
N GLY A 146 -4.22 14.80 -25.40
CA GLY A 146 -3.88 16.22 -25.59
C GLY A 146 -4.30 17.08 -24.39
N ASP A 147 -4.77 18.30 -24.68
CA ASP A 147 -5.23 19.27 -23.69
C ASP A 147 -6.75 19.17 -23.45
N ALA A 148 -7.26 17.95 -23.27
CA ALA A 148 -8.67 17.71 -22.99
C ALA A 148 -9.06 18.19 -21.58
N ALA A 149 -9.23 19.51 -21.41
CA ALA A 149 -9.45 20.17 -20.12
C ALA A 149 -10.64 19.60 -19.32
N TRP A 150 -11.71 19.15 -20.00
CA TRP A 150 -12.87 18.54 -19.35
C TRP A 150 -12.53 17.25 -18.57
N LEU A 151 -11.47 16.53 -18.96
CA LEU A 151 -11.01 15.36 -18.23
C LEU A 151 -10.37 15.74 -16.92
N GLU A 152 -9.63 16.86 -16.86
CA GLU A 152 -8.98 17.34 -15.65
C GLU A 152 -9.99 17.47 -14.51
N ASP A 153 -11.10 18.16 -14.78
CA ASP A 153 -12.17 18.38 -13.80
C ASP A 153 -12.77 17.06 -13.27
N ILE A 154 -12.85 16.04 -14.11
CA ILE A 154 -13.40 14.73 -13.74
C ILE A 154 -12.40 13.91 -12.92
N VAL A 155 -11.12 13.90 -13.30
CA VAL A 155 -10.13 13.01 -12.69
C VAL A 155 -9.42 13.62 -11.48
N LYS A 156 -9.43 14.96 -11.34
CA LYS A 156 -8.80 15.65 -10.22
C LYS A 156 -9.43 15.29 -8.89
N GLN A 157 -10.75 15.38 -8.78
CA GLN A 157 -11.49 15.05 -7.55
C GLN A 157 -11.22 13.62 -7.04
N PRO A 158 -11.34 12.54 -7.85
CA PRO A 158 -11.01 11.20 -7.38
C PRO A 158 -9.52 11.06 -7.04
N HIS A 159 -8.61 11.75 -7.73
CA HIS A 159 -7.19 11.73 -7.39
C HIS A 159 -6.93 12.36 -6.00
N GLU A 160 -7.52 13.51 -5.71
CA GLU A 160 -7.44 14.16 -4.39
C GLU A 160 -8.08 13.31 -3.28
N LEU A 161 -9.24 12.69 -3.57
CA LEU A 161 -9.88 11.75 -2.65
C LEU A 161 -8.97 10.56 -2.32
N GLY A 162 -8.32 10.00 -3.34
CA GLY A 162 -7.35 8.91 -3.16
C GLY A 162 -6.13 9.35 -2.37
N TYR A 163 -5.64 10.58 -2.55
CA TYR A 163 -4.57 11.16 -1.74
C TYR A 163 -4.95 11.20 -0.24
N TYR A 164 -6.11 11.76 0.12
CA TYR A 164 -6.56 11.79 1.52
C TYR A 164 -6.77 10.39 2.10
N PHE A 165 -7.34 9.48 1.30
CA PHE A 165 -7.49 8.09 1.70
C PHE A 165 -6.14 7.43 2.00
N LEU A 166 -5.13 7.61 1.14
CA LEU A 166 -3.81 7.01 1.31
C LEU A 166 -3.06 7.58 2.51
N ILE A 167 -3.21 8.88 2.82
CA ILE A 167 -2.69 9.45 4.08
C ILE A 167 -3.34 8.76 5.28
N GLY A 168 -4.67 8.74 5.34
CA GLY A 168 -5.41 8.14 6.45
C GLY A 168 -5.07 6.66 6.63
N PHE A 169 -5.01 5.90 5.53
CA PHE A 169 -4.61 4.51 5.53
C PHE A 169 -3.17 4.33 6.00
N THR A 170 -2.22 5.15 5.53
CA THR A 170 -0.80 5.02 5.90
C THR A 170 -0.60 5.26 7.40
N LEU A 171 -1.22 6.32 7.94
CA LEU A 171 -1.18 6.62 9.37
C LEU A 171 -1.80 5.49 10.19
N LEU A 172 -2.99 5.02 9.80
CA LEU A 172 -3.66 3.92 10.47
C LEU A 172 -2.86 2.61 10.39
N HIS A 173 -2.25 2.33 9.24
CA HIS A 173 -1.43 1.14 9.02
C HIS A 173 -0.22 1.13 9.95
N ILE A 174 0.52 2.24 10.04
CA ILE A 174 1.67 2.38 10.93
C ILE A 174 1.22 2.32 12.40
N PHE A 175 0.12 3.00 12.75
CA PHE A 175 -0.43 2.96 14.10
C PHE A 175 -0.79 1.52 14.51
N MET A 176 -1.51 0.79 13.66
CA MET A 176 -1.91 -0.60 13.92
C MET A 176 -0.69 -1.52 14.02
N LEU A 177 0.32 -1.31 13.18
CA LEU A 177 1.58 -2.05 13.25
C LEU A 177 2.24 -1.89 14.63
N ILE A 178 2.42 -0.64 15.09
CA ILE A 178 3.03 -0.33 16.39
C ILE A 178 2.17 -0.86 17.54
N TRP A 179 0.85 -0.65 17.46
CA TRP A 179 -0.09 -1.10 18.49
C TRP A 179 -0.06 -2.61 18.67
N HIS A 180 -0.10 -3.38 17.57
CA HIS A 180 -0.03 -4.84 17.63
C HIS A 180 1.35 -5.33 18.08
N GLU A 181 2.44 -4.69 17.66
CA GLU A 181 3.79 -5.05 18.10
C GLU A 181 3.97 -4.86 19.61
N ILE A 182 3.45 -3.77 20.18
CA ILE A 182 3.47 -3.52 21.63
C ILE A 182 2.57 -4.50 22.39
N ARG A 183 1.34 -4.71 21.91
CA ARG A 183 0.34 -5.51 22.61
C ARG A 183 0.65 -7.01 22.55
N GLU A 184 1.01 -7.50 21.37
CA GLU A 184 1.26 -8.92 21.13
C GLU A 184 2.72 -9.31 21.38
N ARG A 185 3.62 -8.33 21.53
CA ARG A 185 5.07 -8.53 21.71
C ARG A 185 5.69 -9.38 20.59
N LEU A 186 5.14 -9.24 19.38
CA LEU A 186 5.61 -9.92 18.18
C LEU A 186 6.30 -8.90 17.25
N PRO A 187 7.49 -9.18 16.73
CA PRO A 187 8.23 -8.26 15.86
C PRO A 187 7.63 -8.26 14.44
N LEU A 188 6.50 -7.59 14.26
CA LEU A 188 5.73 -7.56 13.02
C LEU A 188 6.45 -6.76 11.94
N ALA A 189 6.97 -5.56 12.27
CA ALA A 189 7.68 -4.72 11.31
C ALA A 189 8.93 -5.42 10.75
N GLN A 190 9.66 -6.13 11.62
CA GLN A 190 10.85 -6.89 11.28
C GLN A 190 10.57 -7.96 10.22
N SER A 191 9.34 -8.50 10.15
CA SER A 191 9.00 -9.52 9.16
C SER A 191 9.06 -9.03 7.72
N MET A 192 8.76 -7.75 7.47
CA MET A 192 8.87 -7.14 6.15
C MET A 192 10.32 -6.81 5.77
N VAL A 193 11.22 -6.67 6.74
CA VAL A 193 12.64 -6.44 6.48
C VAL A 193 13.37 -7.79 6.35
N SER A 194 13.18 -8.70 7.30
CA SER A 194 13.89 -9.98 7.39
C SER A 194 13.31 -11.07 6.50
N GLY A 195 12.02 -10.99 6.17
CA GLY A 195 11.24 -12.05 5.51
C GLY A 195 10.81 -13.18 6.45
N TYR A 196 11.15 -13.10 7.74
CA TYR A 196 10.81 -14.09 8.75
C TYR A 196 9.71 -13.56 9.66
N GLN A 197 8.65 -14.34 9.82
CA GLN A 197 7.60 -14.08 10.79
C GLN A 197 7.88 -14.89 12.06
N TYR A 198 7.57 -14.29 13.21
CA TYR A 198 7.71 -14.90 14.52
C TYR A 198 6.32 -15.09 15.10
N LEU A 199 5.99 -16.32 15.49
CA LEU A 199 4.69 -16.65 16.09
C LEU A 199 4.90 -17.39 17.41
N PRO A 200 3.98 -17.23 18.39
CA PRO A 200 4.04 -18.03 19.62
C PRO A 200 3.95 -19.52 19.27
N VAL A 201 4.84 -20.33 19.82
CA VAL A 201 4.70 -21.79 19.78
C VAL A 201 3.47 -22.13 20.62
N GLN A 202 2.42 -22.69 20.01
CA GLN A 202 1.35 -23.32 20.77
C GLN A 202 1.97 -24.47 21.56
N ARG A 203 2.06 -24.32 22.89
CA ARG A 203 2.21 -25.49 23.76
C ARG A 203 0.87 -26.22 23.69
N ASP A 204 0.86 -27.35 23.01
CA ASP A 204 -0.20 -28.34 23.24
C ASP A 204 -0.09 -28.73 24.72
N GLU A 205 -0.97 -28.18 25.56
CA GLU A 205 -1.24 -28.74 26.88
C GLU A 205 -1.87 -30.12 26.63
N LYS A 206 -1.05 -31.17 26.76
CA LYS A 206 -1.51 -32.55 26.87
C LYS A 206 -2.13 -32.80 28.24
#